data_AF-A0A953PYT5-F1
#
_entry.id   AF-A0A953PYT5-F1
#
_cell.length_a   1.000
_cell.length_b   1.000
_cell.length_c   1.000
_cell.angle_alpha   90.00
_cell.angle_beta   90.00
_cell.angle_gamma   90.00
#
_symmetry.space_group_name_H-M   'P 1'
#
loop_
_entity.id
_entity.type
_entity.pdbx_description
1 polymer ?
#
loop_
_entity_poly.entity_id
_entity_poly.type
_entity_poly.pdbx_seq_one_letter_code
_entity_poly.pdbx_strand_id
1 'polypeptide(L)' 'MFGTYEALQPGQSFELVNDHDPKPLYYQFEFERRGQFTWDYVESGPEVWRVRMGKVA' A
#
# COMPACT_ATOMS: atom_id res chain seq x y z
N MET A 1 -2.34 -10.70 -1.66
CA MET A 1 -2.24 -9.27 -1.30
C MET A 1 -3.53 -8.50 -1.59
N PHE A 2 -4.15 -8.60 -2.77
CA PHE A 2 -5.41 -7.87 -3.06
C PHE A 2 -6.56 -8.13 -2.06
N GLY A 3 -6.77 -9.39 -1.64
CA GLY A 3 -7.81 -9.71 -0.66
C GLY A 3 -7.61 -9.04 0.72
N THR A 4 -6.36 -8.76 1.12
CA THR A 4 -6.04 -8.08 2.38
C THR A 4 -6.51 -6.63 2.34
N TYR A 5 -6.28 -5.93 1.22
CA TYR A 5 -6.76 -4.57 1.04
C TYR A 5 -8.29 -4.53 0.95
N GLU A 6 -8.91 -5.44 0.20
CA GLU A 6 -10.37 -5.45 0.04
C GLU A 6 -11.10 -5.68 1.36
N ALA A 7 -10.53 -6.45 2.28
CA ALA A 7 -11.08 -6.71 3.61
C ALA A 7 -10.95 -5.52 4.59
N LEU A 8 -10.14 -4.50 4.30
CA LEU A 8 -10.02 -3.32 5.17
C LEU A 8 -11.35 -2.57 5.28
N GLN A 9 -11.66 -2.06 6.46
CA GLN A 9 -12.67 -1.02 6.63
C GLN A 9 -12.08 0.35 6.28
N PRO A 10 -12.90 1.36 5.93
CA PRO A 10 -12.43 2.74 5.77
C PRO A 10 -11.62 3.21 7.00
N GLY A 11 -10.47 3.85 6.76
CA GLY A 11 -9.53 4.27 7.80
C GLY A 11 -8.60 3.17 8.33
N GLN A 12 -8.77 1.90 7.94
CA GLN A 12 -7.83 0.83 8.29
C GLN A 12 -6.65 0.76 7.31
N SER A 13 -5.54 0.22 7.79
CA SER A 13 -4.32 0.01 7.00
C SER A 13 -3.58 -1.25 7.40
N PHE A 14 -2.68 -1.72 6.53
CA PHE A 14 -1.71 -2.78 6.81
C PHE A 14 -0.33 -2.35 6.31
N GLU A 15 0.72 -3.04 6.77
CA GLU A 15 2.09 -2.83 6.29
C GLU A 15 2.46 -3.87 5.24
N LEU A 16 2.77 -3.39 4.04
CA LEU A 16 3.38 -4.14 2.96
C LEU A 16 4.90 -4.10 3.15
N VAL A 17 5.49 -5.27 3.37
CA VAL A 17 6.96 -5.45 3.45
C VAL A 17 7.41 -6.19 2.20
N ASN A 18 8.39 -5.65 1.49
CA ASN A 18 8.90 -6.18 0.23
C ASN A 18 10.44 -6.05 0.17
N ASP A 19 11.09 -6.91 -0.61
CA ASP A 19 12.54 -6.91 -0.83
C ASP A 19 12.98 -5.89 -1.91
N HIS A 20 12.03 -5.25 -2.58
CA HIS A 20 12.24 -4.17 -3.55
C HIS A 20 11.13 -3.12 -3.46
N ASP A 21 11.37 -1.94 -4.07
CA ASP A 21 10.40 -0.84 -4.09
C ASP A 21 9.05 -1.31 -4.70
N PRO A 22 7.94 -1.27 -3.92
CA PRO A 22 6.61 -1.67 -4.39
C PRO A 22 5.94 -0.64 -5.32
N LYS A 23 6.68 0.30 -5.89
CA LYS A 23 6.20 1.30 -6.86
C LYS A 23 5.33 0.79 -8.01
N PRO A 24 5.57 -0.39 -8.63
CA PRO A 24 4.65 -0.92 -9.64
C PRO A 24 3.23 -1.15 -9.08
N LEU A 25 3.13 -1.66 -7.84
CA LEU A 25 1.85 -1.87 -7.16
C LEU A 25 1.17 -0.54 -6.83
N TYR A 26 1.93 0.48 -6.43
CA TYR A 26 1.41 1.83 -6.23
C TYR A 26 0.71 2.35 -7.49
N TYR A 27 1.37 2.26 -8.66
CA TYR A 27 0.77 2.76 -9.91
C TYR A 27 -0.47 1.98 -10.33
N GLN A 28 -0.51 0.68 -10.07
CA GLN A 28 -1.72 -0.11 -10.31
C GLN A 28 -2.89 0.40 -9.45
N PHE A 29 -2.65 0.65 -8.16
CA PHE A 29 -3.68 1.19 -7.27
C PHE A 29 -4.08 2.62 -7.61
N GLU A 30 -3.15 3.47 -8.06
CA GLU A 30 -3.49 4.79 -8.57
C GLU A 30 -4.46 4.66 -9.74
N PHE A 31 -4.12 3.85 -10.74
CA PHE A 31 -4.93 3.68 -11.93
C PHE A 31 -6.33 3.10 -11.63
N GLU A 32 -6.41 2.07 -10.79
CA GLU A 32 -7.67 1.36 -10.52
C GLU A 32 -8.54 2.04 -9.44
N ARG A 33 -7.90 2.72 -8.47
CA ARG A 33 -8.53 3.13 -7.20
C ARG A 33 -8.10 4.53 -6.77
N ARG A 34 -7.89 5.41 -7.74
CA ARG A 34 -7.50 6.81 -7.52
C ARG A 34 -8.30 7.47 -6.40
N GLY A 35 -7.59 8.01 -5.41
CA GLY A 35 -8.18 8.72 -4.26
C GLY A 35 -8.90 7.85 -3.23
N GLN A 36 -8.87 6.52 -3.35
CA GLN A 36 -9.55 5.60 -2.42
C GLN A 36 -8.59 4.88 -1.47
N PHE A 37 -7.29 5.01 -1.68
CA PHE A 37 -6.25 4.40 -0.85
C PHE A 37 -5.23 5.44 -0.37
N THR A 38 -4.55 5.11 0.71
CA THR A 38 -3.35 5.82 1.19
C THR A 38 -2.11 4.97 0.96
N TRP A 39 -0.96 5.62 0.79
CA TRP A 39 0.31 4.97 0.55
C TRP A 39 1.43 5.76 1.21
N ASP A 40 1.92 5.24 2.34
CA ASP A 40 2.93 5.90 3.16
C ASP A 40 4.17 5.03 3.27
N TYR A 41 5.33 5.51 2.82
CA TYR A 41 6.59 4.81 3.03
C TYR A 41 6.97 4.88 4.51
N VAL A 42 7.12 3.72 5.13
CA VAL A 42 7.64 3.56 6.49
C VAL A 42 9.14 3.29 6.44
N GLU A 43 9.61 2.56 5.42
CA GLU A 43 11.01 2.24 5.17
C GLU A 43 11.28 2.15 3.67
N SER A 44 12.38 2.75 3.20
CA SER A 44 12.66 2.93 1.77
C SER A 44 13.96 2.26 1.33
N GLY A 45 14.20 1.02 1.79
CA GLY A 45 15.36 0.22 1.38
C GLY A 45 16.71 0.75 1.87
N PRO A 46 17.83 0.13 1.42
CA PRO A 46 17.91 -0.93 0.41
C PRO A 46 17.66 -2.35 0.95
N GLU A 47 17.66 -2.55 2.27
CA GLU A 47 17.52 -3.88 2.88
C GLU A 47 16.06 -4.33 2.94
N VAL A 48 15.14 -3.42 3.27
CA VAL A 48 13.71 -3.68 3.36
C VAL A 48 12.93 -2.47 2.86
N TRP A 49 11.88 -2.73 2.07
CA TRP A 49 10.89 -1.73 1.68
C TRP A 49 9.62 -1.98 2.46
N ARG A 50 9.18 -0.98 3.24
CA ARG A 50 7.95 -1.06 4.04
C ARG A 50 7.05 0.10 3.71
N VAL A 51 5.82 -0.22 3.33
CA VAL A 51 4.78 0.77 3.04
C VAL A 51 3.57 0.47 3.88
N ARG A 52 2.99 1.49 4.51
CA ARG A 52 1.65 1.43 5.08
C ARG A 52 0.64 1.77 3.99
N MET A 53 -0.18 0.80 3.62
CA MET A 53 -1.29 0.97 2.69
C MET A 53 -2.61 0.92 3.45
N GLY A 54 -3.52 1.86 3.21
CA GLY A 54 -4.83 1.90 3.85
C GLY A 54 -5.96 2.31 2.92
N LYS A 55 -7.20 2.16 3.40
CA LYS A 55 -8.38 2.73 2.76
C LYS A 55 -8.63 4.12 3.32
N VAL A 56 -8.95 5.08 2.44
CA VAL A 56 -9.41 6.40 2.86
C VAL A 56 -10.69 6.25 3.70
N ALA A 57 -10.81 7.07 4.75
CA ALA A 57 -11.95 7.08 5.66
C ALA A 57 -13.21 7.67 5.03
#